data_AF-A0A7S2LP49-F1
#
_entry.id   AF-A0A7S2LP49-F1
#
_cell.length_a   1.000
_cell.length_b   1.000
_cell.length_c   1.000
_cell.angle_alpha   90.00
_cell.angle_beta   90.00
_cell.angle_gamma   90.00
#
_symmetry.space_group_name_H-M   'P 1'
#
loop_
_entity.id
_entity.type
_entity.pdbx_description
1 polymer ?
#
loop_
_entity_poly.entity_id
_entity_poly.type
_entity_poly.pdbx_seq_one_letter_code
_entity_poly.pdbx_strand_id
1 'polypeptide(L)'
;APESIDIPGVRRAHVIELRFCAMSQVYQVLWTVSAKTLKSSAREVVSPAFDLSFSRRVPFKMFIRPSCGHEQRGGGFKQAKGKGTVEVRCLPSVSASEKPVVTFRIAVGSSGDDPARGPIHHDFSQRLICDLPGEWDFAQHVDPADNT
;
A
#
# COMPACT_ATOMS: atom_id res chain seq x y z
N ALA A 1 23.40 11.09 25.18
CA ALA A 1 22.42 10.33 24.38
C ALA A 1 21.31 11.29 24.01
N PRO A 2 20.95 11.48 22.73
CA PRO A 2 19.85 12.39 22.43
C PRO A 2 18.52 11.64 22.62
N GLU A 3 17.69 12.20 23.50
CA GLU A 3 16.31 11.80 23.73
C GLU A 3 15.45 12.12 22.50
N SER A 4 14.64 11.16 22.10
CA SER A 4 13.63 11.31 21.05
C SER A 4 12.56 12.28 21.54
N ILE A 5 12.56 13.49 20.99
CA ILE A 5 11.51 14.49 21.24
C ILE A 5 10.27 14.04 20.47
N ASP A 6 9.26 13.57 21.21
CA ASP A 6 7.92 13.33 20.68
C ASP A 6 7.22 14.69 20.53
N ILE A 7 7.05 15.14 19.28
CA ILE A 7 6.37 16.40 18.96
C ILE A 7 4.91 16.08 18.62
N PRO A 8 3.94 16.43 19.48
CA PRO A 8 2.53 16.21 19.19
C PRO A 8 2.06 17.22 18.13
N GLY A 9 1.66 16.71 16.96
CA GLY A 9 1.09 17.54 15.88
C GLY A 9 1.70 17.36 14.49
N VAL A 10 2.67 16.44 14.32
CA VAL A 10 3.14 16.08 12.98
C VAL A 10 2.01 15.36 12.26
N ARG A 11 1.39 16.06 11.30
CA ARG A 11 0.51 15.48 10.29
C ARG A 11 1.21 14.22 9.77
N ARG A 12 0.69 13.02 10.08
CA ARG A 12 1.24 11.78 9.53
C ARG A 12 0.98 11.77 8.02
N ALA A 13 1.88 12.42 7.27
CA ALA A 13 2.02 12.24 5.85
C ALA A 13 2.20 10.75 5.59
N HIS A 14 1.72 10.25 4.45
CA HIS A 14 1.82 8.84 4.09
C HIS A 14 3.25 8.32 4.37
N VAL A 15 3.41 7.52 5.43
CA VAL A 15 4.73 6.98 5.82
C VAL A 15 4.86 5.60 5.20
N ILE A 16 6.03 5.33 4.63
CA ILE A 16 6.40 3.99 4.22
C ILE A 16 7.64 3.55 4.98
N GLU A 17 7.58 2.38 5.59
CA GLU A 17 8.69 1.71 6.23
C GLU A 17 9.02 0.44 5.46
N LEU A 18 10.32 0.20 5.24
CA LEU A 18 10.82 -1.00 4.58
C LEU A 18 11.77 -1.74 5.53
N ARG A 19 11.51 -3.01 5.77
CA ARG A 19 12.39 -3.90 6.52
C ARG A 19 12.77 -5.09 5.64
N PHE A 20 14.01 -5.54 5.73
CA PHE A 20 14.49 -6.72 5.01
C PHE A 20 15.09 -7.71 6.02
N CYS A 21 14.60 -8.95 6.00
CA CYS A 21 15.16 -10.03 6.79
C CYS A 21 16.15 -10.83 5.92
N ALA A 22 17.44 -10.70 6.19
CA ALA A 22 18.47 -11.43 5.42
C ALA A 22 18.36 -12.95 5.57
N MET A 23 17.86 -13.44 6.72
CA MET A 23 17.72 -14.88 6.97
C MET A 23 16.60 -15.51 6.14
N SER A 24 15.45 -14.85 6.03
CA SER A 24 14.31 -15.35 5.23
C SER A 24 14.26 -14.78 3.81
N GLN A 25 15.11 -13.81 3.50
CA GLN A 25 15.10 -13.02 2.25
C GLN A 25 13.74 -12.39 1.93
N VAL A 26 13.02 -11.96 2.97
CA VAL A 26 11.69 -11.35 2.84
C VAL A 26 11.77 -9.85 3.11
N TYR A 27 11.12 -9.07 2.24
CA TYR A 27 10.81 -7.67 2.48
C TYR A 27 9.47 -7.53 3.20
N GLN A 28 9.45 -6.70 4.24
CA GLN A 28 8.24 -6.23 4.89
C GLN A 28 8.08 -4.74 4.57
N VAL A 29 7.03 -4.41 3.83
CA VAL A 29 6.67 -3.05 3.46
C VAL A 29 5.47 -2.65 4.31
N LEU A 30 5.61 -1.64 5.15
CA LEU A 30 4.52 -1.09 5.94
C LEU A 30 4.18 0.30 5.41
N TRP A 31 2.94 0.49 4.99
CA TRP A 31 2.47 1.77 4.46
C TRP A 31 1.28 2.28 5.30
N THR A 32 1.49 3.42 5.96
CA THR A 32 0.45 4.06 6.78
C THR A 32 -0.30 5.10 5.96
N VAL A 33 -1.63 5.00 5.97
CA VAL A 33 -2.53 5.91 5.26
C VAL A 33 -3.39 6.65 6.28
N SER A 34 -3.47 7.99 6.15
CA SER A 34 -4.32 8.78 7.03
C SER A 34 -5.79 8.45 6.82
N ALA A 35 -6.52 8.28 7.93
CA ALA A 35 -7.98 8.11 7.93
C ALA A 35 -8.72 9.23 7.19
N LYS A 36 -8.18 10.46 7.21
CA LYS A 36 -8.76 11.62 6.52
C LYS A 36 -8.81 11.40 5.00
N THR A 37 -7.80 10.72 4.45
CA THR A 37 -7.75 10.39 3.02
C THR A 37 -8.84 9.40 2.64
N LEU A 38 -9.11 8.40 3.49
CA LEU A 38 -10.19 7.43 3.30
C LEU A 38 -11.60 8.04 3.48
N LYS A 39 -11.70 9.21 4.13
CA LYS A 39 -12.96 9.99 4.25
C LYS A 39 -13.09 11.09 3.18
N SER A 40 -12.09 11.25 2.32
CA SER A 40 -12.02 12.34 1.32
C SER A 40 -12.63 11.95 -0.03
N SER A 41 -12.74 12.92 -0.94
CA SER A 41 -13.10 12.70 -2.34
C SER A 41 -11.94 12.21 -3.22
N ALA A 42 -10.80 11.83 -2.62
CA ALA A 42 -9.67 11.29 -3.37
C ALA A 42 -10.08 10.03 -4.14
N ARG A 43 -9.62 9.93 -5.39
CA ARG A 43 -9.90 8.82 -6.31
C ARG A 43 -8.83 7.74 -6.29
N GLU A 44 -7.70 8.02 -5.66
CA GLU A 44 -6.64 7.07 -5.38
C GLU A 44 -5.79 7.62 -4.23
N VAL A 45 -5.16 6.71 -3.49
CA VAL A 45 -4.06 7.03 -2.58
C VAL A 45 -2.85 6.29 -3.07
N VAL A 46 -1.70 6.96 -3.09
CA VAL A 46 -0.45 6.39 -3.58
C VAL A 46 0.58 6.43 -2.47
N SER A 47 1.31 5.34 -2.28
CA SER A 47 2.42 5.31 -1.33
C SER A 47 3.60 6.16 -1.83
N PRO A 48 4.48 6.63 -0.93
CA PRO A 48 5.83 6.97 -1.33
C PRO A 48 6.49 5.78 -2.04
N ALA A 49 7.45 6.06 -2.92
CA ALA A 49 8.18 5.00 -3.62
C ALA A 49 9.05 4.22 -2.63
N PHE A 50 9.19 2.91 -2.86
CA PHE A 50 10.07 2.03 -2.10
C PHE A 50 10.82 1.08 -3.04
N ASP A 51 12.04 0.73 -2.68
CA ASP A 51 12.90 -0.10 -3.52
C ASP A 51 12.95 -1.54 -3.01
N LEU A 52 12.76 -2.50 -3.91
CA LEU A 52 13.08 -3.91 -3.66
C LEU A 52 14.38 -4.26 -4.39
N SER A 53 15.25 -5.03 -3.73
CA SER A 53 16.52 -5.43 -4.33
C SER A 53 16.39 -6.75 -5.09
N PHE A 54 16.71 -6.70 -6.38
CA PHE A 54 16.91 -7.86 -7.26
C PHE A 54 18.37 -7.86 -7.72
N SER A 55 18.64 -7.97 -9.03
CA SER A 55 19.95 -7.66 -9.61
C SER A 55 20.33 -6.18 -9.42
N ARG A 56 19.33 -5.29 -9.33
CA ARG A 56 19.47 -3.90 -8.89
C ARG A 56 18.26 -3.49 -8.04
N ARG A 57 18.31 -2.28 -7.49
CA ARG A 57 17.16 -1.69 -6.80
C ARG A 57 16.09 -1.31 -7.81
N VAL A 58 14.89 -1.84 -7.61
CA VAL A 58 13.73 -1.58 -8.46
C VAL A 58 12.69 -0.83 -7.64
N PRO A 59 12.25 0.36 -8.10
CA PRO A 59 11.27 1.16 -7.38
C PRO A 59 9.82 0.68 -7.64
N PHE A 60 9.06 0.58 -6.56
CA PHE A 60 7.64 0.23 -6.54
C PHE A 60 6.81 1.30 -5.83
N LYS A 61 5.50 1.26 -6.09
CA LYS A 61 4.49 2.01 -5.35
C LYS A 61 3.27 1.13 -5.09
N MET A 62 2.63 1.35 -3.94
CA MET A 62 1.34 0.79 -3.62
C MET A 62 0.24 1.81 -3.91
N PHE A 63 -0.90 1.33 -4.37
CA PHE A 63 -2.07 2.14 -4.65
C PHE A 63 -3.26 1.57 -3.89
N ILE A 64 -4.07 2.46 -3.33
CA ILE A 64 -5.42 2.13 -2.85
C ILE A 64 -6.38 2.87 -3.76
N ARG A 65 -7.41 2.16 -4.27
CA ARG A 65 -8.46 2.75 -5.11
C ARG A 65 -9.83 2.52 -4.51
N PRO A 66 -10.71 3.53 -4.50
CA PRO A 66 -12.06 3.38 -3.98
C PRO A 66 -12.87 2.45 -4.89
N SER A 67 -13.61 1.53 -4.28
CA SER A 67 -14.57 0.67 -4.98
C SER A 67 -15.90 1.42 -5.16
N CYS A 68 -15.89 2.50 -5.92
CA CYS A 68 -17.13 3.09 -6.40
C CYS A 68 -17.50 2.40 -7.71
N GLY A 69 -18.72 1.87 -7.82
CA GLY A 69 -19.20 1.18 -9.01
C GLY A 69 -18.87 1.96 -10.29
N HIS A 70 -18.47 1.21 -11.33
CA HIS A 70 -17.91 1.66 -12.61
C HIS A 70 -18.73 2.74 -13.37
N GLU A 71 -19.94 3.06 -12.91
CA GLU A 71 -20.91 3.89 -13.61
C GLU A 71 -20.98 5.34 -13.13
N GLN A 72 -20.39 5.68 -11.98
CA GLN A 72 -20.44 7.04 -11.45
C GLN A 72 -19.15 7.81 -11.73
N ARG A 73 -19.20 8.67 -12.76
CA ARG A 73 -18.27 9.80 -12.98
C ARG A 73 -18.15 10.62 -11.68
N GLY A 74 -17.22 10.26 -10.79
CA GLY A 74 -17.07 10.96 -9.50
C GLY A 74 -16.52 10.17 -8.33
N GLY A 75 -16.43 8.83 -8.43
CA GLY A 75 -16.09 7.91 -7.33
C GLY A 75 -14.81 8.22 -6.54
N GLY A 76 -14.96 8.73 -5.32
CA GLY A 76 -13.87 8.89 -4.34
C GLY A 76 -14.10 8.06 -3.07
N PHE A 77 -13.11 7.97 -2.17
CA PHE A 77 -13.22 7.13 -0.96
C PHE A 77 -14.45 7.44 -0.08
N LYS A 78 -14.87 8.70 -0.03
CA LYS A 78 -16.11 9.12 0.65
C LYS A 78 -17.34 8.40 0.09
N GLN A 79 -17.42 8.20 -1.23
CA GLN A 79 -18.54 7.52 -1.88
C GLN A 79 -18.42 5.99 -1.75
N ALA A 80 -17.20 5.45 -1.78
CA ALA A 80 -16.94 4.03 -1.52
C ALA A 80 -17.11 3.64 -0.04
N LYS A 81 -17.44 4.60 0.85
CA LYS A 81 -17.56 4.38 2.30
C LYS A 81 -16.31 3.73 2.90
N GLY A 82 -15.13 4.15 2.44
CA GLY A 82 -13.84 3.61 2.89
C GLY A 82 -13.50 2.23 2.34
N LYS A 83 -14.27 1.70 1.39
CA LYS A 83 -13.96 0.43 0.72
C LYS A 83 -13.12 0.62 -0.54
N GLY A 84 -12.32 -0.37 -0.89
CA GLY A 84 -11.49 -0.28 -2.07
C GLY A 84 -10.62 -1.49 -2.38
N THR A 85 -9.81 -1.36 -3.42
CA THR A 85 -8.83 -2.36 -3.84
C THR A 85 -7.42 -1.85 -3.60
N VAL A 86 -6.46 -2.78 -3.53
CA VAL A 86 -5.03 -2.49 -3.45
C VAL A 86 -4.37 -2.93 -4.75
N GLU A 87 -3.43 -2.13 -5.24
CA GLU A 87 -2.53 -2.53 -6.33
C GLU A 87 -1.07 -2.29 -5.92
N VAL A 88 -0.19 -3.14 -6.44
CA VAL A 88 1.26 -2.91 -6.42
C VAL A 88 1.70 -2.60 -7.83
N ARG A 89 2.48 -1.54 -8.00
CA ARG A 89 3.01 -1.14 -9.30
C ARG A 89 4.53 -1.05 -9.28
N CYS A 90 5.14 -1.65 -10.28
CA CYS A 90 6.54 -1.45 -10.63
C CYS A 90 6.66 -0.19 -11.50
N LEU A 91 7.62 0.68 -11.22
CA LEU A 91 7.80 1.89 -12.02
C LEU A 91 8.53 1.57 -13.35
N PRO A 92 8.21 2.27 -14.44
CA PRO A 92 8.63 1.92 -15.80
C PRO A 92 10.14 2.07 -16.09
N SER A 93 10.97 2.47 -15.12
CA SER A 93 12.42 2.57 -15.27
C SER A 93 13.13 1.20 -15.32
N VAL A 94 12.40 0.10 -15.32
CA VAL A 94 12.90 -1.28 -15.20
C VAL A 94 13.11 -1.93 -16.55
N SER A 95 14.32 -2.42 -16.81
CA SER A 95 14.62 -3.19 -18.01
C SER A 95 14.10 -4.63 -17.86
N ALA A 96 13.67 -5.26 -18.96
CA ALA A 96 13.23 -6.67 -18.95
C ALA A 96 14.30 -7.63 -18.41
N SER A 97 15.58 -7.23 -18.46
CA SER A 97 16.72 -7.98 -17.93
C SER A 97 16.69 -8.14 -16.40
N GLU A 98 15.96 -7.30 -15.67
CA GLU A 98 15.89 -7.36 -14.20
C GLU A 98 14.99 -8.47 -13.66
N LYS A 99 14.05 -8.97 -14.49
CA LYS A 99 13.07 -9.99 -14.10
C LYS A 99 12.51 -9.75 -12.69
N PRO A 100 11.83 -8.61 -12.42
CA PRO A 100 11.22 -8.29 -11.13
C PRO A 100 10.02 -9.21 -10.82
N VAL A 101 10.30 -10.48 -10.57
CA VAL A 101 9.32 -11.48 -10.20
C VAL A 101 9.24 -11.54 -8.68
N VAL A 102 8.04 -11.34 -8.12
CA VAL A 102 7.84 -11.35 -6.67
C VAL A 102 6.68 -12.26 -6.29
N THR A 103 6.80 -12.84 -5.10
CA THR A 103 5.70 -13.53 -4.43
C THR A 103 5.45 -12.81 -3.12
N PHE A 104 4.26 -12.26 -2.93
CA PHE A 104 3.96 -11.43 -1.76
C PHE A 104 2.56 -11.68 -1.20
N ARG A 105 2.34 -11.20 0.03
CA ARG A 105 1.04 -11.16 0.71
C ARG A 105 0.78 -9.73 1.17
N ILE A 106 -0.48 -9.34 1.22
CA ILE A 106 -0.90 -8.03 1.74
C ILE A 106 -1.92 -8.21 2.85
N ALA A 107 -1.67 -7.56 3.98
CA ALA A 107 -2.61 -7.42 5.08
C ALA A 107 -2.96 -5.93 5.24
N VAL A 108 -4.16 -5.67 5.74
CA VAL A 108 -4.64 -4.32 6.08
C VAL A 108 -5.01 -4.32 7.56
N GLY A 109 -4.60 -3.27 8.27
CA GLY A 109 -4.82 -3.15 9.71
C GLY A 109 -3.60 -3.56 10.55
N SER A 110 -3.51 -2.97 11.75
CA SER A 110 -2.40 -3.14 12.69
C SER A 110 -2.55 -4.38 13.58
N SER A 111 -3.78 -4.85 13.76
CA SER A 111 -4.16 -5.91 14.72
C SER A 111 -4.23 -7.32 14.12
N GLY A 112 -4.02 -7.48 12.81
CA GLY A 112 -4.05 -8.79 12.15
C GLY A 112 -5.45 -9.40 12.06
N ASP A 113 -6.50 -8.60 12.25
CA ASP A 113 -7.90 -9.04 12.26
C ASP A 113 -8.39 -9.44 10.85
N ASP A 114 -7.82 -8.84 9.79
CA ASP A 114 -8.09 -9.21 8.40
C ASP A 114 -7.00 -10.16 7.88
N PRO A 115 -7.35 -11.38 7.44
CA PRO A 115 -6.38 -12.32 6.93
C PRO A 115 -5.62 -11.75 5.73
N ALA A 116 -4.28 -11.87 5.79
CA ALA A 116 -3.43 -11.47 4.69
C ALA A 116 -3.85 -12.18 3.39
N ARG A 117 -4.04 -11.41 2.32
CA ARG A 117 -4.36 -11.96 0.99
C ARG A 117 -3.09 -12.36 0.27
N GLY A 118 -3.14 -13.53 -0.37
CA GLY A 118 -2.02 -14.14 -1.08
C GLY A 118 -1.63 -15.51 -0.51
N PRO A 119 -0.49 -16.09 -0.94
CA PRO A 119 0.54 -15.46 -1.75
C PRO A 119 0.10 -15.18 -3.19
N ILE A 120 0.51 -14.04 -3.73
CA ILE A 120 0.34 -13.67 -5.14
C ILE A 120 1.71 -13.69 -5.79
N HIS A 121 1.85 -14.49 -6.85
CA HIS A 121 3.04 -14.55 -7.69
C HIS A 121 2.83 -13.66 -8.91
N HIS A 122 3.73 -12.72 -9.16
CA HIS A 122 3.58 -11.76 -10.26
C HIS A 122 4.92 -11.39 -10.88
N ASP A 123 4.95 -11.36 -12.20
CA ASP A 123 6.10 -10.92 -13.01
C ASP A 123 5.88 -9.47 -13.49
N PHE A 124 6.57 -8.54 -12.85
CA PHE A 124 6.47 -7.13 -13.20
C PHE A 124 7.19 -6.75 -14.52
N SER A 125 7.96 -7.65 -15.14
CA SER A 125 8.50 -7.43 -16.49
C SER A 125 7.44 -7.59 -17.58
N GLN A 126 6.43 -8.42 -17.33
CA GLN A 126 5.32 -8.65 -18.26
C GLN A 126 4.19 -7.65 -18.05
N ARG A 127 3.87 -7.35 -16.78
CA ARG A 127 2.81 -6.41 -16.41
C ARG A 127 3.25 -5.56 -15.23
N LEU A 128 3.42 -4.26 -15.45
CA LEU A 128 3.87 -3.32 -14.41
C LEU A 128 2.90 -3.17 -13.23
N ILE A 129 1.67 -3.65 -13.35
CA ILE A 129 0.61 -3.50 -12.36
C ILE A 129 0.16 -4.89 -11.90
N CYS A 130 0.12 -5.09 -10.59
CA CYS A 130 -0.52 -6.24 -9.96
C CYS A 130 -1.73 -5.75 -9.16
N ASP A 131 -2.92 -5.97 -9.69
CA ASP A 131 -4.17 -5.75 -8.98
C ASP A 131 -4.43 -6.91 -8.03
N LEU A 132 -4.69 -6.61 -6.76
CA LEU A 132 -4.99 -7.66 -5.80
C LEU A 132 -6.47 -8.03 -5.81
N PRO A 133 -6.80 -9.33 -5.66
CA PRO A 133 -8.17 -9.78 -5.67
C PRO A 133 -8.95 -9.33 -4.43
N GLY A 134 -10.20 -8.98 -4.67
CA GLY A 134 -11.19 -8.62 -3.66
C GLY A 134 -11.12 -7.16 -3.19
N GLU A 135 -12.08 -6.81 -2.35
CA GLU A 135 -12.25 -5.47 -1.79
C GLU A 135 -11.95 -5.50 -0.29
N TRP A 136 -11.26 -4.48 0.22
CA TRP A 136 -11.05 -4.25 1.64
C TRP A 136 -11.99 -3.15 2.14
N ASP A 137 -12.43 -3.28 3.39
CA ASP A 137 -13.07 -2.20 4.13
C ASP A 137 -12.00 -1.48 4.98
N PHE A 138 -11.34 -0.49 4.38
CA PHE A 138 -10.26 0.23 5.07
C PHE A 138 -10.79 1.05 6.25
N ALA A 139 -12.08 1.40 6.28
CA ALA A 139 -12.67 2.16 7.38
C ALA A 139 -12.71 1.34 8.68
N GLN A 140 -12.80 0.01 8.61
CA GLN A 140 -12.73 -0.87 9.78
C GLN A 140 -11.35 -0.91 10.42
N HIS A 141 -10.31 -0.58 9.66
CA HIS A 141 -8.90 -0.65 10.07
C HIS A 141 -8.29 0.70 10.40
N VAL A 142 -9.11 1.75 10.52
CA VAL A 142 -8.68 3.07 10.98
C VAL A 142 -8.46 3.03 12.49
N ASP A 143 -7.27 3.45 12.92
CA ASP A 143 -6.96 3.54 14.34
C ASP A 143 -7.99 4.44 15.06
N PRO A 144 -8.52 4.02 16.22
CA PRO A 144 -9.55 4.78 16.95
C PRO A 144 -9.15 6.22 17.26
N ALA A 145 -7.84 6.46 17.48
CA ALA A 145 -7.29 7.78 17.74
C ALA A 145 -7.44 8.76 16.55
N ASP A 146 -7.46 8.23 15.33
CA ASP A 146 -7.62 9.01 14.09
C ASP A 146 -9.10 9.22 13.70
N ASN A 147 -10.05 8.73 14.50
CA ASN A 147 -11.48 8.90 14.27
C ASN A 147 -12.08 10.19 14.87
N THR A 148 -11.25 10.99 15.54
CA THR A 148 -11.60 12.27 16.18
C THR A 148 -11.52 13.44 15.20
#